data_AF-A0A7U2MZF7-F1
#
_entry.id   AF-A0A7U2MZF7-F1
#
_cell.length_a   1.000
_cell.length_b   1.000
_cell.length_c   1.000
_cell.angle_alpha   90.00
_cell.angle_beta   90.00
_cell.angle_gamma   90.00
#
_symmetry.space_group_name_H-M   'P 1'
#
loop_
_entity.id
_entity.type
_entity.pdbx_description
1 polymer ?
#
loop_
_entity_poly.entity_id
_entity_poly.type
_entity_poly.pdbx_seq_one_letter_code
_entity_poly.pdbx_strand_id
1 'polypeptide(L)'
;MQDPLLKAASIACAAKQQFLIGQLPDGRDIARRNYNTAISLLIDRLGNNDEPLVSYGFAATVICSCYAMLDAPASDWQRHLDGVFSFSKVRRVNGSSGGMEQASFWSIARQEVVCSIMHRSELRLDPDLWAIDLEHIGQEGSEDLVNNQWVFFLVNFMACSHTTSPSDGLDQWYKLRDLLEHWNRSVKDRSFMDPVSVYKTISPLQRYGLREVFAMFHLAQILLFTSCPTQDCSCLVAFRRIEGKLLYYARQICGIAQSKPYGSCRVNSVQPIYYAGCCFSNNDEREAAIMLLEDIENDLGWAAKYRAWDLRKLCTDI
;
A
#
# COMPACT_ATOMS: atom_id res chain seq x y z
N MET A 1 -14.12 0.73 -23.68
CA MET A 1 -13.73 -0.59 -23.16
C MET A 1 -14.55 -1.64 -23.89
N GLN A 2 -13.92 -2.50 -24.71
CA GLN A 2 -14.62 -3.46 -25.58
C GLN A 2 -14.94 -4.81 -24.89
N ASP A 3 -14.21 -5.17 -23.83
CA ASP A 3 -14.41 -6.42 -23.09
C ASP A 3 -15.56 -6.32 -22.07
N PRO A 4 -16.57 -7.21 -22.10
CA PRO A 4 -17.74 -7.14 -21.23
C PRO A 4 -17.42 -7.43 -19.75
N LEU A 5 -16.45 -8.30 -19.47
CA LEU A 5 -16.04 -8.61 -18.10
C LEU A 5 -15.36 -7.40 -17.47
N LEU A 6 -14.39 -6.80 -18.15
CA LEU A 6 -13.70 -5.62 -17.65
C LEU A 6 -14.67 -4.44 -17.47
N LYS A 7 -15.61 -4.27 -18.41
CA LYS A 7 -16.65 -3.24 -18.32
C LYS A 7 -17.52 -3.44 -17.09
N ALA A 8 -18.02 -4.66 -16.87
CA ALA A 8 -18.85 -4.98 -15.72
C ALA A 8 -18.10 -4.75 -14.40
N ALA A 9 -16.86 -5.24 -14.28
CA ALA A 9 -16.02 -5.04 -13.10
C ALA A 9 -15.76 -3.55 -12.83
N SER A 10 -15.44 -2.78 -13.88
CA SER A 10 -15.18 -1.34 -13.76
C SER A 10 -16.41 -0.55 -13.32
N ILE A 11 -17.58 -0.84 -13.91
CA ILE A 11 -18.85 -0.20 -13.51
C ILE A 11 -19.19 -0.58 -12.07
N ALA A 12 -18.99 -1.84 -11.68
CA ALA A 12 -19.24 -2.30 -10.32
C ALA A 12 -18.44 -1.50 -9.30
N CYS A 13 -17.12 -1.44 -9.49
CA CYS A 13 -16.20 -0.74 -8.59
C CYS A 13 -16.51 0.77 -8.56
N ALA A 14 -16.64 1.41 -9.72
CA ALA A 14 -16.93 2.84 -9.81
C ALA A 14 -18.29 3.20 -9.20
N ALA A 15 -19.35 2.44 -9.48
CA ALA A 15 -20.68 2.73 -8.93
C ALA A 15 -20.72 2.57 -7.40
N LYS A 16 -20.01 1.59 -6.84
CA LYS A 16 -19.87 1.44 -5.39
C LYS A 16 -19.10 2.61 -4.79
N GLN A 17 -17.98 2.99 -5.41
CA GLN A 17 -17.20 4.14 -4.96
C GLN A 17 -18.04 5.42 -4.94
N GLN A 18 -18.74 5.72 -6.04
CA GLN A 18 -19.60 6.90 -6.18
C GLN A 18 -20.77 6.89 -5.18
N PHE A 19 -21.31 5.72 -4.87
CA PHE A 19 -22.30 5.56 -3.80
C PHE A 19 -21.72 5.90 -2.43
N LEU A 20 -20.54 5.37 -2.10
CA LEU A 20 -19.90 5.57 -0.79
C LEU A 20 -19.53 7.04 -0.53
N ILE A 21 -19.19 7.82 -1.57
CA ILE A 21 -18.94 9.26 -1.47
C ILE A 21 -20.20 10.13 -1.65
N GLY A 22 -21.38 9.52 -1.71
CA GLY A 22 -22.67 10.22 -1.81
C GLY A 22 -22.98 10.87 -3.16
N GLN A 23 -22.21 10.60 -4.21
CA GLN A 23 -22.38 11.17 -5.56
C GLN A 23 -23.39 10.38 -6.42
N LEU A 24 -23.66 9.12 -6.08
CA LEU A 24 -24.59 8.26 -6.82
C LEU A 24 -25.50 7.47 -5.85
N PRO A 25 -26.67 8.00 -5.47
CA PRO A 25 -27.59 7.36 -4.51
C PRO A 25 -28.02 5.93 -4.93
N ASP A 26 -28.32 5.73 -6.20
CA ASP A 26 -28.70 4.41 -6.76
C ASP A 26 -27.48 3.52 -7.08
N GLY A 27 -26.28 4.00 -6.75
CA GLY A 27 -25.02 3.37 -7.13
C GLY A 27 -24.87 1.98 -6.53
N ARG A 28 -25.45 1.71 -5.36
CA ARG A 28 -25.41 0.39 -4.71
C ARG A 28 -26.03 -0.71 -5.58
N ASP A 29 -27.19 -0.46 -6.17
CA ASP A 29 -27.88 -1.46 -7.01
C ASP A 29 -27.22 -1.61 -8.38
N ILE A 30 -26.69 -0.53 -8.94
CA ILE A 30 -25.87 -0.58 -10.15
C ILE A 30 -24.62 -1.42 -9.89
N ALA A 31 -23.94 -1.16 -8.78
CA ALA A 31 -22.69 -1.79 -8.41
C ALA A 31 -22.88 -3.31 -8.21
N ARG A 32 -23.88 -3.71 -7.41
CA ARG A 32 -24.20 -5.11 -7.15
C ARG A 32 -24.56 -5.88 -8.42
N ARG A 33 -25.41 -5.32 -9.29
CA ARG A 33 -25.79 -5.97 -10.55
C ARG A 33 -24.57 -6.22 -11.44
N ASN A 34 -23.74 -5.20 -11.63
CA ASN A 34 -22.55 -5.33 -12.48
C ASN A 34 -21.48 -6.23 -11.85
N TYR A 35 -21.34 -6.25 -10.53
CA TYR A 35 -20.44 -7.18 -9.84
C TYR A 35 -20.87 -8.63 -10.09
N ASN A 36 -22.16 -8.93 -9.94
CA ASN A 36 -22.69 -10.27 -10.23
C ASN A 36 -22.45 -10.65 -11.70
N THR A 37 -22.68 -9.73 -12.65
CA THR A 37 -22.35 -9.96 -14.06
C THR A 37 -20.86 -10.25 -14.27
N ALA A 38 -19.97 -9.49 -13.64
CA ALA A 38 -18.53 -9.70 -13.74
C ALA A 38 -18.12 -11.09 -13.18
N ILE A 39 -18.66 -11.50 -12.03
CA ILE A 39 -18.38 -12.81 -11.45
C ILE A 39 -18.90 -13.94 -12.34
N SER A 40 -20.12 -13.83 -12.89
CA SER A 40 -20.65 -14.84 -13.83
C SER A 40 -19.77 -14.98 -15.08
N LEU A 41 -19.33 -13.86 -15.67
CA LEU A 41 -18.42 -13.88 -16.82
C LEU A 41 -17.04 -14.44 -16.47
N LEU A 42 -16.54 -14.19 -15.27
CA LEU A 42 -15.27 -14.74 -14.80
C LEU A 42 -15.35 -16.26 -14.64
N ILE A 43 -16.44 -16.77 -14.04
CA ILE A 43 -16.68 -18.21 -13.86
C ILE A 43 -16.80 -18.91 -15.22
N ASP A 44 -17.57 -18.36 -16.15
CA ASP A 44 -17.74 -18.92 -17.50
C ASP A 44 -16.40 -19.01 -18.24
N ARG A 45 -15.60 -17.94 -18.17
CA ARG A 45 -14.25 -17.91 -18.76
C ARG A 45 -13.30 -18.92 -18.10
N LEU A 46 -13.40 -19.15 -16.79
CA LEU A 46 -12.59 -20.16 -16.09
C LEU A 46 -13.03 -21.60 -16.40
N GLY A 47 -14.31 -21.82 -16.72
CA GLY A 47 -14.86 -23.14 -17.03
C GLY A 47 -14.62 -23.58 -18.48
N ASN A 48 -14.54 -22.64 -19.42
CA ASN A 48 -14.33 -22.91 -20.84
C ASN A 48 -12.83 -22.83 -21.18
N ASN A 49 -12.15 -23.98 -21.25
CA ASN A 49 -10.70 -24.11 -21.48
C ASN A 49 -10.18 -23.74 -22.88
N ASP A 50 -11.03 -23.26 -23.81
CA ASP A 50 -10.74 -23.31 -25.25
C ASP A 50 -10.41 -21.99 -25.96
N GLU A 51 -10.12 -20.90 -25.25
CA GLU A 51 -9.42 -19.76 -25.85
C GLU A 51 -8.38 -19.18 -24.87
N PRO A 52 -7.30 -18.56 -25.36
CA PRO A 52 -6.43 -17.74 -24.52
C PRO A 52 -7.30 -16.65 -23.90
N LEU A 53 -7.75 -16.90 -22.66
CA LEU A 53 -8.52 -15.99 -21.84
C LEU A 53 -8.00 -14.58 -22.09
N VAL A 54 -8.78 -13.76 -22.80
CA VAL A 54 -8.34 -12.43 -23.25
C VAL A 54 -7.75 -11.71 -22.03
N SER A 55 -6.61 -11.02 -22.24
CA SER A 55 -5.71 -10.30 -21.30
C SER A 55 -6.38 -9.52 -20.13
N TYR A 56 -7.71 -9.42 -20.10
CA TYR A 56 -8.52 -8.71 -19.13
C TYR A 56 -8.99 -9.53 -17.92
N GLY A 57 -8.90 -10.86 -17.92
CA GLY A 57 -9.38 -11.70 -16.81
C GLY A 57 -8.70 -11.38 -15.47
N PHE A 58 -7.37 -11.22 -15.48
CA PHE A 58 -6.62 -10.88 -14.27
C PHE A 58 -6.97 -9.48 -13.76
N ALA A 59 -6.97 -8.48 -14.65
CA ALA A 59 -7.33 -7.11 -14.29
C ALA A 59 -8.76 -6.99 -13.75
N ALA A 60 -9.72 -7.70 -14.36
CA ALA A 60 -11.08 -7.73 -13.87
C ALA A 60 -11.18 -8.38 -12.47
N THR A 61 -10.40 -9.44 -12.22
CA THR A 61 -10.32 -10.07 -10.89
C THR A 61 -9.76 -9.10 -9.86
N VAL A 62 -8.71 -8.33 -10.20
CA VAL A 62 -8.16 -7.28 -9.33
C VAL A 62 -9.19 -6.18 -9.07
N ILE A 63 -9.92 -5.71 -10.09
CA ILE A 63 -10.98 -4.70 -9.92
C ILE A 63 -12.12 -5.21 -9.05
N CYS A 64 -12.52 -6.47 -9.20
CA CYS A 64 -13.51 -7.13 -8.33
C CYS A 64 -13.02 -7.22 -6.88
N SER A 65 -11.73 -7.45 -6.65
CA SER A 65 -11.13 -7.41 -5.32
C SER A 65 -11.19 -6.00 -4.72
N CYS A 66 -10.81 -4.96 -5.48
CA CYS A 66 -10.98 -3.57 -5.07
C CYS A 66 -12.44 -3.23 -4.72
N TYR A 67 -13.40 -3.68 -5.53
CA TYR A 67 -14.83 -3.53 -5.24
C TYR A 67 -15.19 -4.13 -3.87
N ALA A 68 -14.68 -5.33 -3.57
CA ALA A 68 -14.95 -5.99 -2.31
C ALA A 68 -14.33 -5.23 -1.12
N MET A 69 -13.13 -4.68 -1.30
CA MET A 69 -12.36 -4.01 -0.24
C MET A 69 -12.84 -2.61 0.12
N LEU A 70 -13.51 -1.87 -0.79
CA LEU A 70 -13.89 -0.45 -0.62
C LEU A 70 -14.49 -0.11 0.75
N ASP A 71 -15.45 -0.89 1.24
CA ASP A 71 -16.15 -0.71 2.53
C ASP A 71 -16.04 -1.95 3.44
N ALA A 72 -15.18 -2.91 3.08
CA ALA A 72 -15.00 -4.11 3.88
C ALA A 72 -14.12 -3.83 5.11
N PRO A 73 -14.43 -4.42 6.27
CA PRO A 73 -13.52 -4.41 7.39
C PRO A 73 -12.22 -5.11 6.95
N ALA A 74 -11.09 -4.59 7.42
CA ALA A 74 -9.79 -5.08 6.98
C ALA A 74 -9.57 -6.58 7.23
N SER A 75 -10.25 -7.16 8.22
CA SER A 75 -10.26 -8.59 8.52
C SER A 75 -10.76 -9.46 7.36
N ASP A 76 -11.59 -8.92 6.46
CA ASP A 76 -12.15 -9.65 5.33
C ASP A 76 -11.31 -9.54 4.06
N TRP A 77 -10.31 -8.64 4.04
CA TRP A 77 -9.47 -8.40 2.85
C TRP A 77 -8.71 -9.66 2.43
N GLN A 78 -8.24 -10.47 3.37
CA GLN A 78 -7.51 -11.70 3.05
C GLN A 78 -8.32 -12.62 2.13
N ARG A 79 -9.58 -12.88 2.45
CA ARG A 79 -10.46 -13.76 1.66
C ARG A 79 -10.69 -13.24 0.24
N HIS A 80 -10.71 -11.92 0.06
CA HIS A 80 -10.91 -11.29 -1.25
C HIS A 80 -9.66 -11.32 -2.15
N LEU A 81 -8.48 -11.54 -1.57
CA LEU A 81 -7.22 -11.65 -2.29
C LEU A 81 -6.91 -13.10 -2.73
N ASP A 82 -7.48 -14.12 -2.07
CA ASP A 82 -7.24 -15.54 -2.38
C ASP A 82 -7.59 -15.93 -3.81
N GLY A 83 -8.70 -15.39 -4.33
CA GLY A 83 -9.13 -15.59 -5.72
C GLY A 83 -8.14 -15.00 -6.73
N VAL A 84 -7.56 -13.84 -6.41
CA VAL A 84 -6.60 -13.14 -7.28
C VAL A 84 -5.28 -13.89 -7.31
N PHE A 85 -4.80 -14.40 -6.18
CA PHE A 85 -3.53 -15.15 -6.11
C PHE A 85 -3.62 -16.52 -6.80
N SER A 86 -4.74 -17.23 -6.63
CA SER A 86 -5.00 -18.45 -7.38
C SER A 86 -4.91 -18.21 -8.89
N PHE A 87 -5.51 -17.12 -9.36
CA PHE A 87 -5.46 -16.74 -10.77
C PHE A 87 -4.04 -16.36 -11.24
N SER A 88 -3.30 -15.58 -10.44
CA SER A 88 -1.91 -15.18 -10.76
C SER A 88 -0.99 -16.38 -10.93
N LYS A 89 -1.12 -17.39 -10.05
CA LYS A 89 -0.34 -18.63 -10.11
C LYS A 89 -0.65 -19.45 -11.37
N VAL A 90 -1.93 -19.62 -11.71
CA VAL A 90 -2.36 -20.36 -12.90
C VAL A 90 -1.85 -19.69 -14.19
N ARG A 91 -1.85 -18.36 -14.24
CA ARG A 91 -1.50 -17.58 -15.44
C ARG A 91 -0.04 -17.16 -15.51
N ARG A 92 0.76 -17.47 -14.49
CA ARG A 92 2.18 -17.09 -14.37
C ARG A 92 2.41 -15.58 -14.52
N VAL A 93 1.46 -14.77 -14.07
CA VAL A 93 1.59 -13.31 -14.05
C VAL A 93 2.58 -12.92 -12.97
N ASN A 94 3.51 -12.02 -13.30
CA ASN A 94 4.60 -11.57 -12.46
C ASN A 94 4.87 -10.07 -12.66
N GLY A 95 5.79 -9.52 -11.87
CA GLY A 95 6.15 -8.10 -11.85
C GLY A 95 6.73 -7.55 -13.16
N SER A 96 7.04 -8.43 -14.12
CA SER A 96 7.61 -8.12 -15.44
C SER A 96 6.74 -8.60 -16.62
N SER A 97 5.48 -8.98 -16.38
CA SER A 97 4.56 -9.48 -17.43
C SER A 97 4.19 -8.44 -18.52
N GLY A 98 4.54 -7.17 -18.34
CA GLY A 98 4.17 -6.09 -19.26
C GLY A 98 2.68 -5.72 -19.21
N GLY A 99 2.38 -4.55 -19.81
CA GLY A 99 1.01 -4.09 -20.05
C GLY A 99 0.12 -4.09 -18.80
N MET A 100 -1.13 -4.51 -19.00
CA MET A 100 -2.14 -4.46 -17.95
C MET A 100 -2.00 -5.58 -16.90
N GLU A 101 -1.35 -6.69 -17.25
CA GLU A 101 -1.08 -7.78 -16.31
C GLU A 101 -0.05 -7.36 -15.26
N GLN A 102 1.05 -6.72 -15.67
CA GLN A 102 2.02 -6.13 -14.75
C GLN A 102 1.40 -5.04 -13.86
N ALA A 103 0.59 -4.14 -14.42
CA ALA A 103 -0.09 -3.11 -13.63
C ALA A 103 -1.04 -3.71 -12.58
N SER A 104 -1.75 -4.78 -12.96
CA SER A 104 -2.65 -5.51 -12.06
C SER A 104 -1.87 -6.26 -10.98
N PHE A 105 -0.71 -6.83 -11.31
CA PHE A 105 0.18 -7.54 -10.39
C PHE A 105 0.68 -6.59 -9.29
N TRP A 106 1.21 -5.43 -9.68
CA TRP A 106 1.70 -4.46 -8.70
C TRP A 106 0.58 -3.80 -7.89
N SER A 107 -0.64 -3.77 -8.42
CA SER A 107 -1.80 -3.35 -7.62
C SER A 107 -2.12 -4.36 -6.52
N ILE A 108 -2.09 -5.67 -6.82
CA ILE A 108 -2.38 -6.70 -5.80
C ILE A 108 -1.22 -6.93 -4.84
N ALA A 109 0.04 -6.83 -5.30
CA ALA A 109 1.22 -6.97 -4.44
C ALA A 109 1.23 -5.92 -3.32
N ARG A 110 0.88 -4.66 -3.64
CA ARG A 110 0.77 -3.59 -2.65
C ARG A 110 -0.34 -3.83 -1.63
N GLN A 111 -1.50 -4.31 -2.09
CA GLN A 111 -2.61 -4.68 -1.21
C GLN A 111 -2.24 -5.85 -0.29
N GLU A 112 -1.48 -6.82 -0.79
CA GLU A 112 -1.00 -7.95 0.02
C GLU A 112 -0.05 -7.51 1.11
N VAL A 113 0.93 -6.65 0.79
CA VAL A 113 1.85 -6.12 1.80
C VAL A 113 1.09 -5.34 2.87
N VAL A 114 0.16 -4.47 2.46
CA VAL A 114 -0.69 -3.76 3.41
C VAL A 114 -1.47 -4.74 4.29
N CYS A 115 -2.09 -5.76 3.68
CA CYS A 115 -2.85 -6.78 4.42
C CYS A 115 -1.97 -7.54 5.43
N SER A 116 -0.77 -7.92 5.02
CA SER A 116 0.22 -8.64 5.83
C SER A 116 0.72 -7.79 7.00
N ILE A 117 0.99 -6.49 6.80
CA ILE A 117 1.32 -5.55 7.88
C ILE A 117 0.17 -5.44 8.89
N MET A 118 -1.06 -5.32 8.41
CA MET A 118 -2.24 -5.16 9.26
C MET A 118 -2.48 -6.36 10.17
N HIS A 119 -2.28 -7.57 9.65
CA HIS A 119 -2.53 -8.82 10.36
C HIS A 119 -1.28 -9.38 11.04
N ARG A 120 -0.11 -8.78 10.83
CA ARG A 120 1.20 -9.33 11.22
C ARG A 120 1.37 -10.78 10.74
N SER A 121 1.01 -11.03 9.49
CA SER A 121 1.04 -12.34 8.86
C SER A 121 2.14 -12.43 7.81
N GLU A 122 2.56 -13.64 7.45
CA GLU A 122 3.39 -13.85 6.27
C GLU A 122 2.68 -13.43 4.98
N LEU A 123 3.46 -13.18 3.93
CA LEU A 123 2.94 -12.92 2.59
C LEU A 123 2.44 -14.22 1.96
N ARG A 124 1.31 -14.12 1.27
CA ARG A 124 0.77 -15.23 0.46
C ARG A 124 1.23 -15.17 -0.99
N LEU A 125 1.57 -13.97 -1.46
CA LEU A 125 2.17 -13.77 -2.78
C LEU A 125 3.68 -13.99 -2.68
N ASP A 126 4.17 -14.94 -3.47
CA ASP A 126 5.59 -15.29 -3.54
C ASP A 126 6.43 -14.08 -4.02
N PRO A 127 7.39 -13.58 -3.21
CA PRO A 127 8.29 -12.49 -3.59
C PRO A 127 9.10 -12.75 -4.87
N ASP A 128 9.37 -14.02 -5.21
CA ASP A 128 10.11 -14.37 -6.42
C ASP A 128 9.35 -13.98 -7.71
N LEU A 129 8.02 -13.86 -7.63
CA LEU A 129 7.18 -13.39 -8.74
C LEU A 129 7.31 -11.89 -8.99
N TRP A 130 8.03 -11.15 -8.16
CA TRP A 130 8.01 -9.68 -8.23
C TRP A 130 9.04 -9.15 -9.23
N ALA A 131 10.01 -9.99 -9.62
CA ALA A 131 10.97 -9.71 -10.68
C ALA A 131 11.69 -8.35 -10.52
N ILE A 132 12.00 -7.98 -9.26
CA ILE A 132 12.75 -6.76 -8.93
C ILE A 132 14.23 -7.03 -9.15
N ASP A 133 14.89 -6.18 -9.95
CA ASP A 133 16.34 -6.17 -10.08
C ASP A 133 16.98 -5.56 -8.83
N LEU A 134 17.55 -6.42 -7.98
CA LEU A 134 18.22 -6.01 -6.75
C LEU A 134 19.62 -5.45 -6.99
N GLU A 135 20.27 -5.81 -8.11
CA GLU A 135 21.61 -5.34 -8.45
C GLU A 135 21.60 -3.87 -8.85
N HIS A 136 20.53 -3.42 -9.49
CA HIS A 136 20.34 -2.04 -9.96
C HIS A 136 19.26 -1.27 -9.18
N ILE A 137 18.97 -1.69 -7.94
CA ILE A 137 17.87 -1.11 -7.14
C ILE A 137 18.04 0.41 -6.96
N GLY A 138 16.96 1.16 -7.19
CA GLY A 138 16.96 2.64 -7.15
C GLY A 138 17.73 3.33 -8.29
N GLN A 139 18.42 2.62 -9.19
CA GLN A 139 19.17 3.22 -10.30
C GLN A 139 18.33 3.34 -11.59
N GLU A 140 17.21 2.62 -11.65
CA GLU A 140 16.27 2.63 -12.78
C GLU A 140 15.51 3.96 -12.88
N GLY A 141 15.33 4.43 -14.12
CA GLY A 141 14.74 5.75 -14.41
C GLY A 141 13.21 5.78 -14.53
N SER A 142 12.52 4.63 -14.44
CA SER A 142 11.05 4.57 -14.51
C SER A 142 10.44 4.79 -13.13
N GLU A 143 9.56 5.79 -13.01
CA GLU A 143 8.77 6.07 -11.80
C GLU A 143 8.02 4.83 -11.32
N ASP A 144 7.44 4.04 -12.24
CA ASP A 144 6.70 2.83 -11.88
C ASP A 144 7.57 1.76 -11.22
N LEU A 145 8.81 1.59 -11.67
CA LEU A 145 9.72 0.59 -11.09
C LEU A 145 10.20 1.03 -9.70
N VAL A 146 10.56 2.30 -9.55
CA VAL A 146 10.89 2.89 -8.24
C VAL A 146 9.69 2.78 -7.28
N ASN A 147 8.47 2.98 -7.79
CA ASN A 147 7.23 2.79 -7.03
C ASN A 147 6.98 1.35 -6.59
N ASN A 148 7.56 0.36 -7.27
CA ASN A 148 7.37 -1.05 -6.94
C ASN A 148 8.45 -1.59 -6.01
N GLN A 149 9.61 -0.94 -5.95
CA GLN A 149 10.75 -1.36 -5.13
C GLN A 149 10.48 -1.25 -3.62
N TRP A 150 9.62 -0.34 -3.13
CA TRP A 150 9.35 -0.25 -1.69
C TRP A 150 8.70 -1.52 -1.14
N VAL A 151 7.93 -2.21 -1.97
CA VAL A 151 7.21 -3.41 -1.61
C VAL A 151 8.24 -4.45 -1.15
N PHE A 152 9.40 -4.53 -1.83
CA PHE A 152 10.52 -5.42 -1.47
C PHE A 152 11.05 -5.17 -0.06
N PHE A 153 11.23 -3.91 0.35
CA PHE A 153 11.77 -3.61 1.68
C PHE A 153 10.83 -4.07 2.78
N LEU A 154 9.52 -3.91 2.58
CA LEU A 154 8.52 -4.36 3.54
C LEU A 154 8.43 -5.88 3.61
N VAL A 155 8.58 -6.60 2.48
CA VAL A 155 8.72 -8.06 2.49
C VAL A 155 9.90 -8.51 3.32
N ASN A 156 11.07 -7.94 3.05
CA ASN A 156 12.29 -8.34 3.73
C ASN A 156 12.20 -8.04 5.23
N PHE A 157 11.60 -6.91 5.60
CA PHE A 157 11.29 -6.62 7.01
C PHE A 157 10.48 -7.72 7.68
N MET A 158 9.40 -8.18 7.02
CA MET A 158 8.54 -9.22 7.56
C MET A 158 9.29 -10.55 7.66
N ALA A 159 10.07 -10.92 6.66
CA ALA A 159 10.94 -12.09 6.70
C ALA A 159 11.96 -12.03 7.87
N CYS A 160 12.58 -10.87 8.09
CA CYS A 160 13.51 -10.65 9.20
C CYS A 160 12.84 -10.78 10.57
N SER A 161 11.54 -10.48 10.67
CA SER A 161 10.78 -10.55 11.93
C SER A 161 10.53 -12.00 12.39
N HIS A 162 10.77 -13.00 11.54
CA HIS A 162 10.55 -14.41 11.84
C HIS A 162 11.82 -15.19 12.21
N THR A 163 12.98 -14.52 12.34
CA THR A 163 14.23 -15.20 12.70
C THR A 163 14.16 -15.77 14.12
N THR A 164 14.54 -17.04 14.27
CA THR A 164 14.52 -17.76 15.55
C THR A 164 15.74 -17.46 16.43
N SER A 165 16.85 -17.01 15.83
CA SER A 165 18.08 -16.63 16.54
C SER A 165 18.23 -15.11 16.64
N PRO A 166 18.51 -14.55 17.83
CA PRO A 166 18.76 -13.12 18.01
C PRO A 166 19.95 -12.57 17.21
N SER A 167 21.02 -13.36 17.02
CA SER A 167 22.19 -12.96 16.22
C SER A 167 21.84 -12.78 14.75
N ASP A 168 21.05 -13.72 14.23
CA ASP A 168 20.70 -13.78 12.82
C ASP A 168 19.68 -12.68 12.49
N GLY A 169 18.74 -12.42 13.41
CA GLY A 169 17.82 -11.29 13.31
C GLY A 169 18.54 -9.94 13.30
N LEU A 170 19.61 -9.78 14.08
CA LEU A 170 20.38 -8.54 14.09
C LEU A 170 21.18 -8.32 12.80
N ASP A 171 21.83 -9.37 12.27
CA ASP A 171 22.55 -9.30 11.00
C ASP A 171 21.59 -8.99 9.83
N GLN A 172 20.43 -9.65 9.79
CA GLN A 172 19.40 -9.38 8.79
C GLN A 172 18.84 -7.96 8.91
N TRP A 173 18.63 -7.47 10.13
CA TRP A 173 18.21 -6.08 10.36
C TRP A 173 19.22 -5.07 9.81
N TYR A 174 20.52 -5.27 10.05
CA TYR A 174 21.58 -4.41 9.51
C TYR A 174 21.63 -4.46 7.98
N LYS A 175 21.52 -5.65 7.37
CA LYS A 175 21.45 -5.80 5.92
C LYS A 175 20.28 -5.04 5.32
N LEU A 176 19.09 -5.16 5.92
CA LEU A 176 17.89 -4.46 5.45
C LEU A 176 18.04 -2.94 5.59
N ARG A 177 18.59 -2.47 6.71
CA ARG A 177 18.88 -1.05 6.92
C ARG A 177 19.82 -0.51 5.84
N ASP A 178 20.93 -1.20 5.62
CA ASP A 178 21.97 -0.75 4.68
C ASP A 178 21.44 -0.75 3.24
N LEU A 179 20.59 -1.73 2.90
CA LEU A 179 19.92 -1.78 1.61
C LEU A 179 18.90 -0.63 1.43
N LEU A 180 18.10 -0.35 2.45
CA LEU A 180 17.13 0.75 2.42
C LEU A 180 17.83 2.12 2.31
N GLU A 181 18.97 2.28 2.98
CA GLU A 181 19.82 3.46 2.84
C GLU A 181 20.49 3.54 1.46
N HIS A 182 20.98 2.43 0.92
CA HIS A 182 21.54 2.37 -0.42
C HIS A 182 20.50 2.80 -1.45
N TRP A 183 19.30 2.22 -1.39
CA TRP A 183 18.18 2.60 -2.24
C TRP A 183 17.88 4.09 -2.18
N ASN A 184 17.73 4.63 -0.97
CA ASN A 184 17.49 6.06 -0.77
C ASN A 184 18.60 6.91 -1.39
N ARG A 185 19.87 6.47 -1.32
CA ARG A 185 21.02 7.13 -1.98
C ARG A 185 20.98 7.04 -3.50
N SER A 186 20.54 5.93 -4.04
CA SER A 186 20.54 5.63 -5.48
C SER A 186 19.40 6.29 -6.25
N VAL A 187 18.23 6.51 -5.63
CA VAL A 187 17.08 7.15 -6.30
C VAL A 187 17.42 8.59 -6.71
N LYS A 188 17.37 8.83 -8.03
CA LYS A 188 17.62 10.12 -8.67
C LYS A 188 16.43 11.07 -8.47
N ASP A 189 16.70 12.38 -8.43
CA ASP A 189 15.72 13.48 -8.31
C ASP A 189 14.91 13.48 -7.00
N ARG A 190 15.50 13.95 -5.89
CA ARG A 190 14.86 14.01 -4.55
C ARG A 190 13.94 15.20 -4.33
N SER A 191 13.62 15.97 -5.37
CA SER A 191 12.90 17.25 -5.26
C SER A 191 11.50 17.14 -4.64
N PHE A 192 10.92 15.94 -4.55
CA PHE A 192 9.65 15.65 -3.87
C PHE A 192 9.79 15.31 -2.37
N MET A 193 11.00 15.05 -1.85
CA MET A 193 11.26 14.79 -0.42
C MET A 193 11.44 16.07 0.39
N ASP A 194 11.50 17.23 -0.28
CA ASP A 194 11.55 18.50 0.41
C ASP A 194 10.29 18.60 1.29
N PRO A 195 10.44 18.88 2.60
CA PRO A 195 9.30 19.00 3.49
C PRO A 195 8.33 19.99 2.87
N VAL A 196 7.07 19.58 2.72
CA VAL A 196 5.99 20.51 2.40
C VAL A 196 5.85 21.39 3.64
N SER A 197 6.71 22.40 3.76
CA SER A 197 6.50 23.48 4.69
C SER A 197 5.15 24.04 4.31
N VAL A 198 4.24 24.06 5.28
CA VAL A 198 2.97 24.78 5.23
C VAL A 198 3.20 26.07 4.42
N TYR A 199 2.45 26.28 3.33
CA TYR A 199 2.44 27.51 2.50
C TYR A 199 3.40 27.66 1.30
N LYS A 200 3.90 26.62 0.64
CA LYS A 200 4.44 26.80 -0.74
C LYS A 200 3.61 26.09 -1.80
N THR A 201 3.01 26.90 -2.66
CA THR A 201 2.36 26.51 -3.91
C THR A 201 3.36 25.74 -4.77
N ILE A 202 3.17 24.43 -4.89
CA ILE A 202 3.97 23.58 -5.77
C ILE A 202 3.50 23.85 -7.22
N SER A 203 4.46 23.99 -8.13
CA SER A 203 4.22 24.11 -9.58
C SER A 203 3.36 22.93 -10.10
N PRO A 204 2.43 23.12 -11.07
CA PRO A 204 1.43 22.10 -11.44
C PRO A 204 1.97 20.84 -12.13
N LEU A 205 3.28 20.74 -12.35
CA LEU A 205 3.93 19.70 -13.15
C LEU A 205 5.11 19.09 -12.40
N GLN A 206 4.86 18.32 -11.34
CA GLN A 206 5.90 17.40 -10.84
C GLN A 206 5.32 16.19 -10.09
N ARG A 207 5.35 15.05 -10.81
CA ARG A 207 5.33 13.64 -10.37
C ARG A 207 4.63 13.33 -9.05
N TYR A 208 3.32 13.14 -9.14
CA TYR A 208 2.50 12.67 -8.03
C TYR A 208 2.79 11.20 -7.64
N GLY A 209 3.31 10.36 -8.54
CA GLY A 209 3.54 8.93 -8.27
C GLY A 209 4.72 8.70 -7.34
N LEU A 210 5.83 9.44 -7.51
CA LEU A 210 6.99 9.33 -6.60
C LEU A 210 6.61 9.61 -5.14
N ARG A 211 5.67 10.52 -4.86
CA ARG A 211 5.22 10.84 -3.49
C ARG A 211 4.75 9.61 -2.70
N GLU A 212 4.04 8.67 -3.34
CA GLU A 212 3.58 7.44 -2.70
C GLU A 212 4.75 6.56 -2.23
N VAL A 213 5.79 6.45 -3.06
CA VAL A 213 6.99 5.65 -2.75
C VAL A 213 7.64 6.15 -1.48
N PHE A 214 7.72 7.47 -1.30
CA PHE A 214 8.38 8.03 -0.13
C PHE A 214 7.56 7.87 1.13
N ALA A 215 6.22 7.92 1.05
CA ALA A 215 5.38 7.56 2.18
C ALA A 215 5.65 6.10 2.62
N MET A 216 5.76 5.18 1.67
CA MET A 216 6.07 3.77 1.96
C MET A 216 7.51 3.55 2.42
N PHE A 217 8.47 4.28 1.88
CA PHE A 217 9.85 4.29 2.37
C PHE A 217 9.92 4.76 3.83
N HIS A 218 9.22 5.84 4.17
CA HIS A 218 9.15 6.32 5.55
C HIS A 218 8.44 5.34 6.47
N LEU A 219 7.40 4.63 6.00
CA LEU A 219 6.80 3.53 6.74
C LEU A 219 7.81 2.39 6.97
N ALA A 220 8.56 1.98 5.95
CA ALA A 220 9.60 0.96 6.08
C ALA A 220 10.66 1.36 7.11
N GLN A 221 11.05 2.64 7.14
CA GLN A 221 11.95 3.18 8.16
C GLN A 221 11.35 3.11 9.57
N ILE A 222 10.08 3.51 9.75
CA ILE A 222 9.38 3.41 11.04
C ILE A 222 9.38 1.95 11.51
N LEU A 223 8.93 1.03 10.67
CA LEU A 223 8.87 -0.40 10.98
C LEU A 223 10.26 -0.93 11.38
N LEU A 224 11.28 -0.66 10.57
CA LEU A 224 12.67 -1.06 10.84
C LEU A 224 13.19 -0.52 12.18
N PHE A 225 12.96 0.76 12.50
CA PHE A 225 13.41 1.32 13.79
C PHE A 225 12.66 0.71 14.97
N THR A 226 11.36 0.41 14.83
CA THR A 226 10.57 -0.22 15.89
C THR A 226 10.93 -1.69 16.14
N SER A 227 11.53 -2.37 15.16
CA SER A 227 11.90 -3.80 15.25
C SER A 227 13.36 -4.06 15.63
N CYS A 228 14.16 -3.02 15.93
CA CYS A 228 15.59 -3.17 16.21
C CYS A 228 15.83 -4.20 17.34
N PRO A 229 16.51 -5.34 17.08
CA PRO A 229 16.71 -6.40 18.09
C PRO A 229 17.60 -5.97 19.24
N THR A 230 18.53 -5.04 19.00
CA THR A 230 19.38 -4.42 20.01
C THR A 230 18.72 -3.16 20.56
N GLN A 231 17.60 -3.33 21.26
CA GLN A 231 17.22 -2.36 22.28
C GLN A 231 18.09 -2.65 23.51
N ASP A 232 19.37 -2.27 23.44
CA ASP A 232 20.16 -2.13 24.66
C ASP A 232 19.49 -0.99 25.45
N CYS A 233 18.59 -1.38 26.36
CA CYS A 233 17.71 -0.53 27.15
C CYS A 233 18.46 0.38 28.15
N SER A 234 19.78 0.54 28.02
CA SER A 234 20.62 1.13 29.06
C SER A 234 20.91 2.62 28.88
N CYS A 235 20.67 3.23 27.72
CA CYS A 235 20.87 4.67 27.56
C CYS A 235 19.63 5.43 27.04
N LEU A 236 19.12 6.35 27.87
CA LEU A 236 18.02 7.27 27.54
C LEU A 236 18.29 8.08 26.25
N VAL A 237 19.58 8.28 25.92
CA VAL A 237 20.02 8.96 24.70
C VAL A 237 19.69 8.14 23.44
N ALA A 238 19.83 6.81 23.47
CA ALA A 238 19.46 5.96 22.34
C ALA A 238 17.95 5.96 22.13
N PHE A 239 17.15 5.86 23.20
CA PHE A 239 15.69 5.96 23.12
C PHE A 239 15.25 7.30 22.50
N ARG A 240 15.76 8.44 23.01
CA ARG A 240 15.45 9.76 22.45
C ARG A 240 15.88 9.92 21.00
N ARG A 241 17.01 9.32 20.60
CA ARG A 241 17.48 9.34 19.21
C ARG A 241 16.55 8.54 18.30
N ILE A 242 16.08 7.37 18.74
CA ILE A 242 15.13 6.56 18.00
C ILE A 242 13.80 7.30 17.89
N GLU A 243 13.29 7.84 18.99
CA GLU A 243 12.07 8.66 19.03
C GLU A 243 12.16 9.84 18.05
N GLY A 244 13.26 10.59 18.06
CA GLY A 244 13.48 11.69 17.11
C GLY A 244 13.46 11.26 15.65
N LYS A 245 13.98 10.07 15.31
CA LYS A 245 13.90 9.51 13.96
C LYS A 245 12.47 9.08 13.60
N LEU A 246 11.76 8.42 14.51
CA LEU A 246 10.37 8.02 14.30
C LEU A 246 9.48 9.25 14.02
N LEU A 247 9.61 10.30 14.83
CA LEU A 247 8.90 11.56 14.63
C LEU A 247 9.25 12.22 13.30
N TYR A 248 10.54 12.19 12.89
CA TYR A 248 10.95 12.71 11.58
C TYR A 248 10.20 12.00 10.45
N TYR A 249 10.23 10.67 10.40
CA TYR A 249 9.58 9.91 9.34
C TYR A 249 8.06 10.03 9.37
N ALA A 250 7.45 10.05 10.56
CA ALA A 250 6.02 10.26 10.73
C ALA A 250 5.58 11.62 10.14
N ARG A 251 6.32 12.70 10.41
CA ARG A 251 6.05 14.02 9.83
C ARG A 251 6.18 14.05 8.31
N GLN A 252 7.15 13.33 7.74
CA GLN A 252 7.28 13.23 6.29
C GLN A 252 6.06 12.55 5.66
N ILE A 253 5.57 11.45 6.25
CA ILE A 253 4.36 10.76 5.79
C ILE A 253 3.17 11.71 5.80
N CYS A 254 2.94 12.41 6.92
CA CYS A 254 1.83 13.35 7.03
C CYS A 254 1.96 14.53 6.05
N GLY A 255 3.17 15.06 5.86
CA GLY A 255 3.43 16.12 4.88
C GLY A 255 3.16 15.68 3.44
N ILE A 256 3.53 14.45 3.08
CA ILE A 256 3.19 13.85 1.78
C ILE A 256 1.67 13.71 1.64
N ALA A 257 0.98 13.16 2.66
CA ALA A 257 -0.47 12.99 2.62
C ALA A 257 -1.22 14.33 2.51
N GLN A 258 -0.75 15.37 3.20
CA GLN A 258 -1.31 16.73 3.14
C GLN A 258 -1.21 17.35 1.74
N SER A 259 -0.25 16.93 0.91
CA SER A 259 -0.17 17.38 -0.49
C SER A 259 -1.31 16.85 -1.38
N LYS A 260 -2.22 16.04 -0.83
CA LYS A 260 -3.40 15.44 -1.48
C LYS A 260 -3.04 14.83 -2.85
N PRO A 261 -2.20 13.78 -2.88
CA PRO A 261 -1.87 13.08 -4.13
C PRO A 261 -3.14 12.45 -4.77
N TYR A 262 -3.01 11.94 -5.99
CA TYR A 262 -4.14 11.27 -6.68
C TYR A 262 -4.76 10.16 -5.81
N GLY A 263 -6.06 9.91 -6.01
CA GLY A 263 -6.84 8.98 -5.20
C GLY A 263 -6.20 7.59 -5.08
N SER A 264 -5.62 7.07 -6.16
CA SER A 264 -4.90 5.79 -6.16
C SER A 264 -3.72 5.74 -5.18
N CYS A 265 -2.98 6.84 -5.03
CA CYS A 265 -1.84 6.94 -4.10
C CYS A 265 -2.31 7.13 -2.65
N ARG A 266 -3.42 7.86 -2.46
CA ARG A 266 -4.02 8.09 -1.14
C ARG A 266 -4.52 6.81 -0.50
N VAL A 267 -5.12 5.91 -1.28
CA VAL A 267 -5.57 4.58 -0.82
C VAL A 267 -4.42 3.79 -0.18
N ASN A 268 -3.22 3.84 -0.78
CA ASN A 268 -2.05 3.14 -0.24
C ASN A 268 -1.42 3.86 0.97
N SER A 269 -1.79 5.11 1.22
CA SER A 269 -1.25 5.90 2.34
C SER A 269 -1.94 5.63 3.68
N VAL A 270 -3.02 4.82 3.71
CA VAL A 270 -3.78 4.53 4.95
C VAL A 270 -2.90 3.94 6.04
N GLN A 271 -2.11 2.88 5.76
CA GLN A 271 -1.22 2.31 6.78
C GLN A 271 -0.05 3.25 7.12
N PRO A 272 0.66 3.86 6.14
CA PRO A 272 1.67 4.87 6.46
C PRO A 272 1.17 5.95 7.44
N ILE A 273 0.00 6.55 7.17
CA ILE A 273 -0.56 7.62 8.03
C ILE A 273 -0.92 7.08 9.42
N TYR A 274 -1.48 5.88 9.50
CA TYR A 274 -1.77 5.23 10.77
C TYR A 274 -0.51 5.05 11.62
N TYR A 275 0.56 4.46 11.06
CA TYR A 275 1.82 4.27 11.78
C TYR A 275 2.50 5.60 12.15
N ALA A 276 2.40 6.62 11.29
CA ALA A 276 2.84 7.96 11.62
C ALA A 276 2.10 8.52 12.85
N GLY A 277 0.77 8.37 12.89
CA GLY A 277 -0.08 8.75 14.01
C GLY A 277 0.31 8.06 15.32
N CYS A 278 0.65 6.77 15.26
CA CYS A 278 1.14 6.01 16.42
C CYS A 278 2.49 6.53 16.97
N CYS A 279 3.30 7.20 16.15
CA CYS A 279 4.57 7.79 16.59
C CYS A 279 4.40 9.14 17.30
N PHE A 280 3.27 9.83 17.14
CA PHE A 280 3.10 11.17 17.69
C PHE A 280 2.70 11.15 19.16
N SER A 281 3.51 11.80 20.00
CA SER A 281 3.20 12.09 21.41
C SER A 281 2.33 13.34 21.57
N ASN A 282 2.28 14.23 20.56
CA ASN A 282 1.48 15.44 20.54
C ASN A 282 0.07 15.15 20.01
N ASN A 283 -0.96 15.61 20.74
CA ASN A 283 -2.35 15.50 20.33
C ASN A 283 -2.63 16.21 18.99
N ASP A 284 -1.99 17.34 18.70
CA ASP A 284 -2.27 18.11 17.47
C ASP A 284 -1.79 17.38 16.21
N GLU A 285 -0.58 16.80 16.25
CA GLU A 285 -0.01 16.05 15.12
C GLU A 285 -0.79 14.74 14.89
N ARG A 286 -1.20 14.09 15.97
CA ARG A 286 -2.05 12.90 15.92
C ARG A 286 -3.43 13.22 15.36
N GLU A 287 -4.05 14.32 15.78
CA GLU A 287 -5.33 14.77 15.24
C GLU A 287 -5.22 15.11 13.75
N ALA A 288 -4.12 15.73 13.31
CA ALA A 288 -3.88 15.94 11.89
C ALA A 288 -3.79 14.61 11.10
N ALA A 289 -3.16 13.57 11.65
CA ALA A 289 -3.13 12.24 11.04
C ALA A 289 -4.52 11.58 10.98
N ILE A 290 -5.31 11.73 12.04
CA ILE A 290 -6.72 11.31 12.11
C ILE A 290 -7.52 11.98 10.98
N MET A 291 -7.44 13.30 10.85
CA MET A 291 -8.15 14.05 9.81
C MET A 291 -7.76 13.58 8.40
N LEU A 292 -6.47 13.31 8.16
CA LEU A 292 -6.01 12.78 6.86
C LEU A 292 -6.63 11.42 6.52
N LEU A 293 -6.80 10.54 7.51
CA LEU A 293 -7.45 9.24 7.33
C LEU A 293 -8.95 9.40 7.05
N GLU A 294 -9.62 10.31 7.75
CA GLU A 294 -11.04 10.59 7.51
C GLU A 294 -11.27 11.21 6.13
N ASP A 295 -10.41 12.12 5.70
CA ASP A 295 -10.40 12.71 4.37
C ASP A 295 -10.28 11.64 3.27
N ILE A 296 -9.44 10.61 3.46
CA ILE A 296 -9.32 9.51 2.49
C ILE A 296 -10.66 8.81 2.28
N GLU A 297 -11.34 8.44 3.36
CA GLU A 297 -12.61 7.72 3.26
C GLU A 297 -13.73 8.64 2.73
N ASN A 298 -13.78 9.90 3.18
CA ASN A 298 -14.78 10.86 2.74
C ASN A 298 -14.65 11.18 1.23
N ASP A 299 -13.41 11.34 0.74
CA ASP A 299 -13.16 11.73 -0.65
C ASP A 299 -13.24 10.55 -1.62
N LEU A 300 -12.84 9.35 -1.17
CA LEU A 300 -12.62 8.19 -2.06
C LEU A 300 -13.54 7.03 -1.80
N GLY A 301 -14.29 7.03 -0.69
CA GLY A 301 -15.11 5.89 -0.27
C GLY A 301 -14.29 4.66 0.10
N TRP A 302 -12.98 4.82 0.35
CA TRP A 302 -12.09 3.74 0.74
C TRP A 302 -11.96 3.67 2.25
N ALA A 303 -12.26 2.52 2.84
CA ALA A 303 -12.22 2.30 4.28
C ALA A 303 -10.88 2.74 4.89
N ALA A 304 -10.92 3.76 5.75
CA ALA A 304 -9.77 4.34 6.43
C ALA A 304 -10.10 4.87 7.84
N LYS A 305 -11.37 5.23 8.12
CA LYS A 305 -11.82 5.75 9.42
C LYS A 305 -11.64 4.76 10.57
N TYR A 306 -11.58 3.45 10.29
CA TYR A 306 -11.25 2.47 11.33
C TYR A 306 -9.86 2.73 11.93
N ARG A 307 -8.86 3.17 11.12
CA ARG A 307 -7.55 3.58 11.64
C ARG A 307 -7.60 4.91 12.37
N ALA A 308 -8.44 5.84 11.93
CA ALA A 308 -8.66 7.08 12.67
C ALA A 308 -9.23 6.78 14.06
N TRP A 309 -10.15 5.84 14.17
CA TRP A 309 -10.70 5.38 15.44
C TRP A 309 -9.65 4.64 16.30
N ASP A 310 -8.83 3.78 15.72
CA ASP A 310 -7.70 3.15 16.42
C ASP A 310 -6.78 4.21 17.05
N LEU A 311 -6.43 5.27 16.30
CA LEU A 311 -5.60 6.37 16.81
C LEU A 311 -6.27 7.16 17.95
N ARG A 312 -7.59 7.37 17.88
CA ARG A 312 -8.34 8.04 18.95
C ARG A 312 -8.35 7.23 20.24
N LYS A 313 -8.43 5.90 20.13
CA LYS A 313 -8.35 5.01 21.30
C LYS A 313 -6.99 5.04 21.98
N LEU A 314 -5.91 5.16 21.22
CA LEU A 314 -4.58 5.34 21.81
C LEU A 314 -4.46 6.63 22.65
N CYS A 315 -5.39 7.59 22.52
CA CYS A 315 -5.43 8.77 23.39
C CYS A 315 -6.09 8.51 24.75
N THR A 316 -6.88 7.44 24.93
CA THR A 316 -7.55 7.17 26.21
C THR A 316 -6.71 6.33 27.16
N ASP A 317 -5.67 5.69 26.66
CA ASP A 317 -4.86 4.70 27.37
C ASP A 317 -3.47 5.23 27.79
N ILE A 318 -3.19 6.52 27.57
CA ILE A 318 -1.99 7.26 28.01
C ILE A 318 -2.40 8.32 29.03
#